data_AF-A0A4Q6GGR7-F1
#
_entry.id   AF-A0A4Q6GGR7-F1
#
_cell.length_a   1.000
_cell.length_b   1.000
_cell.length_c   1.000
_cell.angle_alpha   90.00
_cell.angle_beta   90.00
_cell.angle_gamma   90.00
#
_symmetry.space_group_name_H-M   'P 1'
#
loop_
_entity.id
_entity.type
_entity.pdbx_description
1 polymer ?
#
loop_
_entity_poly.entity_id
_entity_poly.type
_entity_poly.pdbx_seq_one_letter_code
_entity_poly.pdbx_strand_id
1 'polypeptide(L)'
;HGWIDAAWGRRAPGLGYIGGAAGGVAFGLRDFWQRHPTQLDIRNAHTDAAQVTLWMWSPDAPAMDLRFYHDGMGMDTHAEELQALDITYEDYEKGFGTPVGVARSSELTLWALDATPARERLVQMAAAVQTPPQLVASPAHILATRVFGNMWALPDRSTPARAHIEDRLDAHFAFYRDEVEQRRWYGFWDHGDVRHTYDADRHEWRYDVGGYAWANSELSPDLWLWYSFLRTGRADIFRMGEAMVRHTSDVDTYHLGRFAGLGTRHNVQHWGCSAKQVRISTAVYRRMYYFLTADERIGDVMREVLDADTRLDAVDPVRKLPNAPPKGPYPVRASFGTDWASLAANWLTEWERTGSTRFRDKIFTGMRDIAAMPHGFFNAERMGYDPETGRLHNMIGDGVAASHLNAVFGAIEIFDELINLTGDKAFEKAWIEYCELYNASSEEQVRRLGKKHGGTDALYLGNSRMTAYAAWKRKDPELARRAWKEFTGGNRPYPAFAPKRVAGAAVLNPVNEVPWVTTNDTAQWGLAAIQNLALIGDALPAS
;
A
#
# COMPACT_ATOMS: atom_id res chain seq x y z
N HIS A 1 15.89 -21.86 -42.49
CA HIS A 1 15.72 -23.21 -41.94
C HIS A 1 14.57 -23.21 -40.95
N GLY A 2 13.92 -24.35 -40.70
CA GLY A 2 12.94 -24.46 -39.62
C GLY A 2 13.63 -24.49 -38.24
N TRP A 3 12.90 -24.10 -37.19
CA TRP A 3 13.34 -24.27 -35.82
C TRP A 3 13.34 -25.75 -35.43
N ILE A 4 14.26 -26.13 -34.53
CA ILE A 4 14.28 -27.43 -33.88
C ILE A 4 13.92 -27.20 -32.41
N ASP A 5 12.88 -27.87 -31.95
CA ASP A 5 12.45 -27.76 -30.55
C ASP A 5 13.51 -28.37 -29.61
N ALA A 6 13.86 -27.64 -28.57
CA ALA A 6 14.78 -28.07 -27.53
C ALA A 6 14.02 -28.71 -26.35
N ALA A 7 14.77 -29.29 -25.40
CA ALA A 7 14.20 -29.67 -24.11
C ALA A 7 13.68 -28.41 -23.38
N TRP A 8 12.50 -28.51 -22.78
CA TRP A 8 11.83 -27.40 -22.09
C TRP A 8 11.37 -27.78 -20.68
N GLY A 9 11.07 -26.77 -19.87
CA GLY A 9 10.64 -26.91 -18.48
C GLY A 9 9.48 -25.96 -18.16
N ARG A 10 9.19 -25.76 -16.87
CA ARG A 10 8.03 -24.96 -16.42
C ARG A 10 8.35 -23.46 -16.25
N ARG A 11 9.31 -23.13 -15.40
CA ARG A 11 9.63 -21.75 -14.99
C ARG A 11 11.12 -21.49 -15.16
N ALA A 12 11.48 -20.72 -16.18
CA ALA A 12 12.87 -20.35 -16.42
C ALA A 12 13.31 -19.25 -15.43
N PRO A 13 14.51 -19.34 -14.84
CA PRO A 13 14.99 -18.36 -13.85
C PRO A 13 15.44 -17.02 -14.47
N GLY A 14 15.35 -16.86 -15.80
CA GLY A 14 15.64 -15.60 -16.47
C GLY A 14 17.10 -15.29 -16.75
N LEU A 15 17.99 -16.30 -16.72
CA LEU A 15 19.41 -16.15 -17.07
C LEU A 15 19.70 -16.76 -18.44
N GLY A 16 20.47 -16.04 -19.27
CA GLY A 16 21.14 -16.57 -20.46
C GLY A 16 22.63 -16.23 -20.49
N TYR A 17 23.37 -16.87 -21.38
CA TYR A 17 24.79 -16.62 -21.62
C TYR A 17 25.12 -16.76 -23.11
N ILE A 18 25.98 -15.88 -23.63
CA ILE A 18 26.60 -16.01 -24.95
C ILE A 18 28.11 -15.76 -24.85
N GLY A 19 28.91 -16.61 -25.48
CA GLY A 19 30.36 -16.49 -25.52
C GLY A 19 31.07 -17.82 -25.74
N GLY A 20 32.37 -17.84 -25.45
CA GLY A 20 33.25 -19.00 -25.60
C GLY A 20 34.49 -18.92 -24.71
N ALA A 21 35.53 -19.70 -25.05
CA ALA A 21 36.78 -19.73 -24.30
C ALA A 21 37.54 -18.38 -24.28
N ALA A 22 37.20 -17.45 -25.18
CA ALA A 22 37.79 -16.11 -25.27
C ALA A 22 36.96 -15.02 -24.57
N GLY A 23 35.89 -15.41 -23.84
CA GLY A 23 35.03 -14.49 -23.10
C GLY A 23 33.57 -14.55 -23.51
N GLY A 24 32.74 -13.83 -22.78
CA GLY A 24 31.31 -13.75 -23.04
C GLY A 24 30.56 -12.86 -22.06
N VAL A 25 29.23 -12.84 -22.23
CA VAL A 25 28.31 -12.10 -21.37
C VAL A 25 27.21 -13.01 -20.89
N ALA A 26 27.03 -13.08 -19.57
CA ALA A 26 25.79 -13.59 -18.98
C ALA A 26 24.83 -12.41 -18.76
N PHE A 27 23.53 -12.66 -18.94
CA PHE A 27 22.50 -11.65 -18.84
C PHE A 27 21.29 -12.21 -18.12
N GLY A 28 20.73 -11.43 -17.21
CA GLY A 28 19.64 -11.81 -16.34
C GLY A 28 18.50 -10.81 -16.37
N LEU A 29 17.26 -11.31 -16.37
CA LEU A 29 16.06 -10.52 -16.09
C LEU A 29 15.43 -11.06 -14.80
N ARG A 30 15.43 -10.24 -13.75
CA ARG A 30 14.84 -10.60 -12.46
C ARG A 30 13.33 -10.81 -12.61
N ASP A 31 12.81 -11.77 -11.83
CA ASP A 31 11.39 -12.14 -11.81
C ASP A 31 10.85 -12.58 -13.18
N PHE A 32 11.71 -13.15 -14.03
CA PHE A 32 11.43 -13.48 -15.43
C PHE A 32 10.10 -14.21 -15.64
N TRP A 33 9.89 -15.36 -14.99
CA TRP A 33 8.67 -16.14 -15.17
C TRP A 33 7.49 -15.55 -14.39
N GLN A 34 7.76 -14.86 -13.27
CA GLN A 34 6.75 -14.16 -12.47
C GLN A 34 6.16 -12.97 -13.23
N ARG A 35 6.89 -12.40 -14.19
CA ARG A 35 6.50 -11.22 -14.97
C ARG A 35 6.17 -11.54 -16.42
N HIS A 36 5.72 -12.77 -16.68
CA HIS A 36 5.36 -13.22 -18.03
C HIS A 36 4.38 -12.27 -18.74
N PRO A 37 4.37 -12.22 -20.09
CA PRO A 37 5.17 -13.01 -21.02
C PRO A 37 6.55 -12.42 -21.28
N THR A 38 7.61 -13.16 -20.94
CA THR A 38 9.02 -12.75 -21.12
C THR A 38 9.75 -13.75 -22.02
N GLN A 39 10.81 -13.30 -22.68
CA GLN A 39 11.61 -14.13 -23.57
C GLN A 39 13.07 -13.70 -23.61
N LEU A 40 13.97 -14.66 -23.85
CA LEU A 40 15.39 -14.42 -24.11
C LEU A 40 15.71 -14.96 -25.51
N ASP A 41 16.23 -14.13 -26.40
CA ASP A 41 16.69 -14.54 -27.72
C ASP A 41 18.21 -14.40 -27.83
N ILE A 42 18.83 -15.41 -28.46
CA ILE A 42 20.21 -15.33 -28.97
C ILE A 42 20.15 -15.59 -30.48
N ARG A 43 20.60 -14.62 -31.27
CA ARG A 43 20.66 -14.68 -32.74
C ARG A 43 22.09 -14.47 -33.23
N ASN A 44 22.37 -14.96 -34.44
CA ASN A 44 23.66 -14.78 -35.11
C ASN A 44 24.89 -15.27 -34.31
N ALA A 45 24.72 -16.20 -33.37
CA ALA A 45 25.82 -16.73 -32.54
C ALA A 45 26.93 -17.47 -33.32
N HIS A 46 26.72 -17.75 -34.61
CA HIS A 46 27.68 -18.39 -35.51
C HIS A 46 28.51 -17.39 -36.33
N THR A 47 28.22 -16.09 -36.21
CA THR A 47 28.94 -15.02 -36.91
C THR A 47 29.89 -14.30 -35.95
N ASP A 48 30.60 -13.28 -36.44
CA ASP A 48 31.49 -12.44 -35.64
C ASP A 48 30.74 -11.57 -34.60
N ALA A 49 29.42 -11.44 -34.71
CA ALA A 49 28.60 -10.60 -33.84
C ALA A 49 27.25 -11.27 -33.51
N ALA A 50 27.16 -11.85 -32.31
CA ALA A 50 25.91 -12.35 -31.75
C ALA A 50 25.00 -11.18 -31.31
N GLN A 51 23.69 -11.37 -31.44
CA GLN A 51 22.68 -10.46 -30.91
C GLN A 51 21.94 -11.16 -29.77
N VAL A 52 21.86 -10.48 -28.63
CA VAL A 52 21.07 -10.91 -27.47
C VAL A 52 19.91 -9.93 -27.29
N THR A 53 18.70 -10.47 -27.12
CA THR A 53 17.51 -9.67 -26.82
C THR A 53 16.82 -10.20 -25.57
N LEU A 54 16.61 -9.32 -24.59
CA LEU A 54 15.83 -9.59 -23.39
C LEU A 54 14.46 -8.93 -23.59
N TRP A 55 13.43 -9.74 -23.78
CA TRP A 55 12.07 -9.27 -24.00
C TRP A 55 11.31 -9.23 -22.68
N MET A 56 10.96 -8.03 -22.22
CA MET A 56 10.01 -7.83 -21.11
C MET A 56 8.55 -8.10 -21.54
N TRP A 57 8.28 -8.03 -22.84
CA TRP A 57 7.08 -8.55 -23.47
C TRP A 57 7.49 -9.37 -24.70
N SER A 58 7.27 -10.67 -24.66
CA SER A 58 7.64 -11.59 -25.75
C SER A 58 6.88 -11.24 -27.04
N PRO A 59 7.55 -11.25 -28.21
CA PRO A 59 6.88 -11.08 -29.52
C PRO A 59 6.00 -12.28 -29.90
N ASP A 60 6.17 -13.43 -29.22
CA ASP A 60 5.33 -14.62 -29.41
C ASP A 60 4.03 -14.55 -28.57
N ALA A 61 3.92 -13.57 -27.67
CA ALA A 61 2.70 -13.30 -26.93
C ALA A 61 1.70 -12.48 -27.75
N PRO A 62 0.39 -12.53 -27.42
CA PRO A 62 -0.59 -11.60 -27.97
C PRO A 62 -0.16 -10.14 -27.80
N ALA A 63 -0.72 -9.25 -28.62
CA ALA A 63 -0.53 -7.82 -28.43
C ALA A 63 -1.03 -7.40 -27.03
N MET A 64 -0.27 -6.53 -26.37
CA MET A 64 -0.64 -5.99 -25.07
C MET A 64 -1.90 -5.12 -25.19
N ASP A 65 -3.01 -5.58 -24.63
CA ASP A 65 -4.29 -4.86 -24.61
C ASP A 65 -4.50 -4.19 -23.25
N LEU A 66 -4.43 -2.86 -23.24
CA LEU A 66 -4.61 -2.03 -22.04
C LEU A 66 -5.91 -1.22 -22.08
N ARG A 67 -6.81 -1.52 -23.03
CA ARG A 67 -8.10 -0.85 -23.11
C ARG A 67 -8.92 -1.17 -21.86
N PHE A 68 -9.86 -0.29 -21.57
CA PHE A 68 -10.77 -0.49 -20.46
C PHE A 68 -11.63 -1.76 -20.66
N TYR A 69 -11.87 -2.51 -19.60
CA TYR A 69 -12.38 -3.88 -19.69
C TYR A 69 -13.89 -4.01 -19.97
N HIS A 70 -14.65 -2.90 -19.92
CA HIS A 70 -16.04 -2.83 -20.35
C HIS A 70 -16.33 -1.51 -21.08
N ASP A 71 -17.50 -1.40 -21.72
CA ASP A 71 -17.89 -0.26 -22.57
C ASP A 71 -18.55 0.91 -21.80
N GLY A 72 -18.82 0.70 -20.52
CA GLY A 72 -19.47 1.65 -19.61
C GLY A 72 -20.86 1.20 -19.17
N MET A 73 -21.37 0.10 -19.75
CA MET A 73 -22.63 -0.54 -19.36
C MET A 73 -23.84 0.42 -19.33
N GLY A 74 -23.82 1.46 -20.17
CA GLY A 74 -24.89 2.46 -20.27
C GLY A 74 -24.91 3.51 -19.17
N MET A 75 -23.85 3.63 -18.36
CA MET A 75 -23.72 4.70 -17.36
C MET A 75 -23.30 6.02 -18.04
N ASP A 76 -24.17 7.02 -18.02
CA ASP A 76 -23.95 8.34 -18.62
C ASP A 76 -23.96 9.48 -17.58
N THR A 77 -24.35 9.19 -16.33
CA THR A 77 -24.44 10.16 -15.23
C THR A 77 -23.73 9.68 -13.96
N HIS A 78 -23.26 10.63 -13.13
CA HIS A 78 -22.66 10.29 -11.84
C HIS A 78 -23.62 9.55 -10.88
N ALA A 79 -24.93 9.73 -11.02
CA ALA A 79 -25.91 9.00 -10.22
C ALA A 79 -25.92 7.50 -10.59
N GLU A 80 -25.86 7.17 -11.87
CA GLU A 80 -25.76 5.79 -12.36
C GLU A 80 -24.42 5.16 -11.99
N GLU A 81 -23.32 5.91 -12.11
CA GLU A 81 -21.99 5.47 -11.67
C GLU A 81 -21.95 5.12 -10.18
N LEU A 82 -22.58 5.94 -9.33
CA LEU A 82 -22.70 5.67 -7.89
C LEU A 82 -23.63 4.48 -7.59
N GLN A 83 -24.70 4.30 -8.38
CA GLN A 83 -25.55 3.12 -8.24
C GLN A 83 -24.80 1.83 -8.59
N ALA A 84 -23.93 1.85 -9.61
CA ALA A 84 -23.08 0.71 -9.94
C ALA A 84 -22.05 0.43 -8.84
N LEU A 85 -21.45 1.48 -8.26
CA LEU A 85 -20.54 1.38 -7.12
C LEU A 85 -21.16 0.59 -5.95
N ASP A 86 -22.46 0.77 -5.67
CA ASP A 86 -23.15 0.05 -4.59
C ASP A 86 -23.21 -1.48 -4.81
N ILE A 87 -23.05 -1.95 -6.05
CA ILE A 87 -23.12 -3.37 -6.41
C ILE A 87 -21.73 -3.97 -6.66
N THR A 88 -20.93 -3.33 -7.51
CA THR A 88 -19.62 -3.88 -7.96
C THR A 88 -18.45 -3.34 -7.17
N TYR A 89 -18.69 -2.34 -6.31
CA TYR A 89 -17.65 -1.60 -5.58
C TYR A 89 -16.66 -0.86 -6.50
N GLU A 90 -16.99 -0.69 -7.77
CA GLU A 90 -16.26 0.14 -8.73
C GLU A 90 -16.89 1.52 -8.85
N ASP A 91 -16.08 2.56 -8.65
CA ASP A 91 -16.42 3.91 -9.09
C ASP A 91 -15.92 4.07 -10.53
N TYR A 92 -16.83 4.01 -11.51
CA TYR A 92 -16.54 4.14 -12.95
C TYR A 92 -16.76 5.59 -13.40
N GLU A 93 -15.93 6.10 -14.31
CA GLU A 93 -16.20 7.33 -15.06
C GLU A 93 -15.59 7.24 -16.45
N LYS A 94 -16.34 7.66 -17.47
CA LYS A 94 -15.91 7.54 -18.86
C LYS A 94 -14.55 8.21 -19.10
N GLY A 95 -13.59 7.43 -19.58
CA GLY A 95 -12.22 7.89 -19.89
C GLY A 95 -11.27 7.99 -18.68
N PHE A 96 -11.72 7.69 -17.45
CA PHE A 96 -10.85 7.67 -16.28
C PHE A 96 -10.07 6.35 -16.13
N GLY A 97 -10.63 5.25 -16.63
CA GLY A 97 -9.97 3.95 -16.73
C GLY A 97 -8.93 3.90 -17.84
N THR A 98 -7.82 4.63 -17.70
CA THR A 98 -6.80 4.78 -18.75
C THR A 98 -5.40 4.39 -18.26
N PRO A 99 -4.61 3.64 -19.04
CA PRO A 99 -3.22 3.32 -18.71
C PRO A 99 -2.26 4.49 -19.02
N VAL A 100 -2.72 5.60 -19.61
CA VAL A 100 -1.83 6.69 -20.02
C VAL A 100 -1.17 7.32 -18.79
N GLY A 101 0.10 6.98 -18.61
CA GLY A 101 0.98 7.49 -17.57
C GLY A 101 1.29 6.53 -16.44
N VAL A 102 0.78 5.29 -16.46
CA VAL A 102 1.34 4.22 -15.62
C VAL A 102 2.73 3.83 -16.12
N ALA A 103 3.56 3.25 -15.25
CA ALA A 103 4.90 2.78 -15.59
C ALA A 103 5.11 1.32 -15.17
N ARG A 104 6.28 0.79 -15.51
CA ARG A 104 6.76 -0.50 -15.02
C ARG A 104 8.28 -0.59 -15.11
N SER A 105 8.95 -0.77 -13.98
CA SER A 105 10.41 -0.95 -13.92
C SER A 105 10.79 -2.43 -13.98
N SER A 106 11.82 -2.79 -14.76
CA SER A 106 12.37 -4.15 -14.85
C SER A 106 13.86 -4.14 -14.49
N GLU A 107 14.30 -5.12 -13.70
CA GLU A 107 15.69 -5.19 -13.22
C GLU A 107 16.49 -6.19 -14.06
N LEU A 108 17.52 -5.68 -14.74
CA LEU A 108 18.42 -6.47 -15.58
C LEU A 108 19.81 -6.52 -14.94
N THR A 109 20.49 -7.65 -15.09
CA THR A 109 21.89 -7.79 -14.66
C THR A 109 22.74 -8.34 -15.79
N LEU A 110 23.91 -7.74 -16.01
CA LEU A 110 24.89 -8.17 -17.01
C LEU A 110 26.20 -8.52 -16.32
N TRP A 111 26.80 -9.65 -16.70
CA TRP A 111 28.13 -10.07 -16.26
C TRP A 111 29.04 -10.23 -17.46
N ALA A 112 30.13 -9.45 -17.50
CA ALA A 112 31.25 -9.71 -18.41
C ALA A 112 32.12 -10.84 -17.82
N LEU A 113 32.40 -11.86 -18.63
CA LEU A 113 33.13 -13.06 -18.24
C LEU A 113 34.32 -13.27 -19.18
N ASP A 114 35.45 -13.66 -18.61
CA ASP A 114 36.72 -13.90 -19.30
C ASP A 114 36.72 -15.16 -20.16
N ALA A 115 35.89 -16.13 -19.81
CA ALA A 115 35.62 -17.34 -20.58
C ALA A 115 34.20 -17.86 -20.29
N THR A 116 33.80 -18.93 -20.97
CA THR A 116 32.59 -19.68 -20.61
C THR A 116 32.69 -20.16 -19.16
N PRO A 117 31.78 -19.71 -18.27
CA PRO A 117 31.83 -20.08 -16.87
C PRO A 117 31.47 -21.56 -16.68
N ALA A 118 31.90 -22.11 -15.54
CA ALA A 118 31.42 -23.41 -15.09
C ALA A 118 29.89 -23.42 -14.91
N ARG A 119 29.26 -24.59 -15.08
CA ARG A 119 27.80 -24.72 -14.99
C ARG A 119 27.27 -24.32 -13.62
N GLU A 120 28.00 -24.67 -12.56
CA GLU A 120 27.72 -24.30 -11.18
C GLU A 120 27.68 -22.77 -11.01
N ARG A 121 28.56 -22.06 -11.72
CA ARG A 121 28.60 -20.60 -11.69
C ARG A 121 27.39 -19.99 -12.39
N LEU A 122 26.93 -20.57 -13.50
CA LEU A 122 25.67 -20.14 -14.16
C LEU A 122 24.46 -20.36 -13.23
N VAL A 123 24.41 -21.48 -12.51
CA VAL A 123 23.33 -21.73 -11.52
C VAL A 123 23.36 -20.69 -10.40
N GLN A 124 24.54 -20.32 -9.89
CA GLN A 124 24.67 -19.26 -8.89
C GLN A 124 24.26 -17.89 -9.42
N MET A 125 24.61 -17.55 -10.66
CA MET A 125 24.16 -16.32 -11.32
C MET A 125 22.64 -16.31 -11.47
N ALA A 126 22.02 -17.42 -11.87
CA ALA A 126 20.57 -17.53 -11.99
C ALA A 126 19.86 -17.37 -10.63
N ALA A 127 20.44 -17.91 -9.55
CA ALA A 127 19.94 -17.69 -8.20
C ALA A 127 20.07 -16.20 -7.79
N ALA A 128 21.18 -15.55 -8.14
CA ALA A 128 21.39 -14.12 -7.87
C ALA A 128 20.43 -13.23 -8.68
N VAL A 129 20.06 -13.61 -9.92
CA VAL A 129 19.01 -12.94 -10.70
C VAL A 129 17.65 -13.04 -9.99
N GLN A 130 17.29 -14.23 -9.51
CA GLN A 130 15.99 -14.46 -8.86
C GLN A 130 15.91 -13.86 -7.46
N THR A 131 17.02 -13.77 -6.74
CA THR A 131 17.05 -13.25 -5.37
C THR A 131 18.37 -12.51 -5.11
N PRO A 132 18.49 -11.25 -5.57
CA PRO A 132 19.68 -10.45 -5.32
C PRO A 132 19.98 -10.32 -3.82
N PRO A 133 21.21 -10.57 -3.35
CA PRO A 133 21.56 -10.42 -1.93
C PRO A 133 21.33 -8.98 -1.45
N GLN A 134 20.66 -8.82 -0.30
CA GLN A 134 20.39 -7.52 0.33
C GLN A 134 20.95 -7.51 1.75
N LEU A 135 21.83 -6.56 2.04
CA LEU A 135 22.26 -6.28 3.41
C LEU A 135 21.28 -5.31 4.06
N VAL A 136 20.93 -5.58 5.32
CA VAL A 136 20.05 -4.73 6.14
C VAL A 136 20.56 -4.68 7.58
N ALA A 137 20.31 -3.57 8.27
CA ALA A 137 20.55 -3.50 9.71
C ALA A 137 19.60 -4.44 10.48
N SER A 138 20.03 -4.90 11.65
CA SER A 138 19.16 -5.74 12.50
C SER A 138 17.91 -4.96 12.95
N PRO A 139 16.75 -5.63 13.09
CA PRO A 139 15.53 -5.05 13.67
C PRO A 139 15.74 -4.25 14.95
N ALA A 140 16.51 -4.81 15.90
CA ALA A 140 16.78 -4.17 17.18
C ALA A 140 17.54 -2.84 17.03
N HIS A 141 18.47 -2.77 16.08
CA HIS A 141 19.21 -1.54 15.80
C HIS A 141 18.29 -0.48 15.18
N ILE A 142 17.48 -0.85 14.18
CA ILE A 142 16.54 0.09 13.54
C ILE A 142 15.52 0.62 14.55
N LEU A 143 15.00 -0.24 15.44
CA LEU A 143 14.09 0.19 16.50
C LEU A 143 14.75 1.19 17.45
N ALA A 144 16.00 0.95 17.83
CA ALA A 144 16.74 1.81 18.76
C ALA A 144 16.99 3.22 18.20
N THR A 145 17.12 3.38 16.88
CA THR A 145 17.31 4.69 16.25
C THR A 145 16.01 5.48 16.10
N ARG A 146 14.84 4.82 16.16
CA ARG A 146 13.51 5.41 15.94
C ARG A 146 13.34 6.07 14.57
N VAL A 147 14.14 5.66 13.59
CA VAL A 147 14.12 6.25 12.23
C VAL A 147 12.77 6.04 11.50
N PHE A 148 11.97 5.06 11.93
CA PHE A 148 10.61 4.79 11.43
C PHE A 148 9.56 4.90 12.55
N GLY A 149 9.67 5.94 13.38
CA GLY A 149 8.72 6.24 14.44
C GLY A 149 8.75 5.27 15.63
N ASN A 150 7.75 5.41 16.52
CA ASN A 150 7.65 4.63 17.78
C ASN A 150 6.50 3.60 17.77
N MET A 151 5.85 3.42 16.62
CA MET A 151 4.59 2.69 16.50
C MET A 151 4.79 1.17 16.33
N TRP A 152 5.97 0.64 16.64
CA TRP A 152 6.28 -0.78 16.52
C TRP A 152 7.33 -1.21 17.55
N ALA A 153 7.40 -2.51 17.83
CA ALA A 153 8.35 -3.12 18.75
C ALA A 153 8.76 -4.50 18.22
N LEU A 154 9.85 -5.08 18.73
CA LEU A 154 10.24 -6.43 18.36
C LEU A 154 9.16 -7.46 18.75
N PRO A 155 9.03 -8.59 18.03
CA PRO A 155 8.11 -9.65 18.38
C PRO A 155 8.35 -10.15 19.81
N ASP A 156 7.27 -10.32 20.55
CA ASP A 156 7.31 -10.81 21.92
C ASP A 156 6.28 -11.92 22.11
N ARG A 157 6.75 -13.09 22.53
CA ARG A 157 5.94 -14.30 22.73
C ARG A 157 5.97 -14.76 24.19
N SER A 158 6.33 -13.86 25.11
CA SER A 158 6.52 -14.16 26.54
C SER A 158 5.25 -14.54 27.31
N THR A 159 4.07 -14.17 26.81
CA THR A 159 2.77 -14.57 27.38
C THR A 159 1.90 -15.26 26.34
N PRO A 160 0.92 -16.10 26.74
CA PRO A 160 0.00 -16.74 25.79
C PRO A 160 -0.76 -15.77 24.90
N ALA A 161 -1.22 -14.64 25.45
CA ALA A 161 -1.92 -13.60 24.70
C ALA A 161 -1.02 -12.95 23.65
N ARG A 162 0.24 -12.63 23.99
CA ARG A 162 1.20 -12.07 23.04
C ARG A 162 1.56 -13.09 21.96
N ALA A 163 1.84 -14.33 22.35
CA ALA A 163 2.12 -15.42 21.41
C ALA A 163 0.97 -15.65 20.42
N HIS A 164 -0.28 -15.60 20.87
CA HIS A 164 -1.45 -15.73 20.00
C HIS A 164 -1.50 -14.63 18.92
N ILE A 165 -1.20 -13.38 19.27
CA ILE A 165 -1.19 -12.26 18.33
C ILE A 165 -0.05 -12.43 17.32
N GLU A 166 1.17 -12.79 17.77
CA GLU A 166 2.30 -13.01 16.88
C GLU A 166 2.08 -14.22 15.95
N ASP A 167 1.49 -15.31 16.44
CA ASP A 167 1.11 -16.47 15.62
C ASP A 167 0.10 -16.09 14.54
N ARG A 168 -0.84 -15.20 14.88
CA ARG A 168 -1.82 -14.71 13.92
C ARG A 168 -1.19 -13.79 12.88
N LEU A 169 -0.24 -12.92 13.27
CA LEU A 169 0.55 -12.13 12.32
C LEU A 169 1.32 -13.03 11.33
N ASP A 170 1.97 -14.07 11.84
CA ASP A 170 2.68 -15.05 11.02
C ASP A 170 1.73 -15.81 10.08
N ALA A 171 0.54 -16.19 10.55
CA ALA A 171 -0.48 -16.89 9.76
C ALA A 171 -1.06 -16.00 8.65
N HIS A 172 -1.35 -14.72 8.93
CA HIS A 172 -1.80 -13.77 7.93
C HIS A 172 -0.75 -13.58 6.83
N PHE A 173 0.51 -13.36 7.19
CA PHE A 173 1.57 -13.21 6.20
C PHE A 173 1.75 -14.49 5.37
N ALA A 174 1.80 -15.65 6.01
CA ALA A 174 1.96 -16.93 5.31
C ALA A 174 0.83 -17.16 4.29
N PHE A 175 -0.42 -16.86 4.65
CA PHE A 175 -1.55 -16.96 3.73
C PHE A 175 -1.37 -16.09 2.49
N TYR A 176 -1.03 -14.80 2.65
CA TYR A 176 -0.84 -13.89 1.51
C TYR A 176 0.35 -14.27 0.63
N ARG A 177 1.47 -14.68 1.24
CA ARG A 177 2.63 -15.20 0.50
C ARG A 177 2.25 -16.42 -0.35
N ASP A 178 1.46 -17.33 0.22
CA ASP A 178 1.06 -18.57 -0.44
C ASP A 178 -0.04 -18.31 -1.50
N GLU A 179 -0.91 -17.30 -1.31
CA GLU A 179 -1.91 -16.84 -2.29
C GLU A 179 -1.27 -16.32 -3.59
N VAL A 180 -0.09 -15.69 -3.53
CA VAL A 180 0.64 -15.26 -4.73
C VAL A 180 0.92 -16.44 -5.66
N GLU A 181 1.45 -17.54 -5.11
CA GLU A 181 1.75 -18.75 -5.87
C GLU A 181 0.45 -19.45 -6.28
N GLN A 182 -0.27 -20.03 -5.33
CA GLN A 182 -1.71 -19.84 -5.23
C GLN A 182 -2.52 -19.63 -6.50
N ARG A 183 -2.84 -18.36 -6.65
CA ARG A 183 -3.72 -17.73 -7.63
C ARG A 183 -2.98 -17.23 -8.84
N ARG A 184 -1.66 -17.46 -8.91
CA ARG A 184 -0.79 -16.98 -9.98
C ARG A 184 -0.90 -15.47 -10.12
N TRP A 185 -0.70 -14.72 -9.03
CA TRP A 185 -0.57 -13.26 -9.07
C TRP A 185 0.79 -12.87 -9.68
N TYR A 186 0.91 -13.23 -10.95
CA TYR A 186 2.06 -13.13 -11.83
C TYR A 186 1.57 -12.47 -13.12
N GLY A 187 2.48 -11.80 -13.81
CA GLY A 187 2.16 -11.05 -15.02
C GLY A 187 3.02 -9.81 -15.14
N PHE A 188 3.22 -9.34 -16.37
CA PHE A 188 3.99 -8.14 -16.64
C PHE A 188 3.48 -6.93 -15.85
N TRP A 189 2.16 -6.73 -15.83
CA TRP A 189 1.51 -5.65 -15.09
C TRP A 189 1.12 -6.02 -13.67
N ASP A 190 0.85 -7.30 -13.39
CA ASP A 190 0.19 -7.72 -12.14
C ASP A 190 1.15 -8.11 -11.00
N HIS A 191 2.35 -8.60 -11.34
CA HIS A 191 3.24 -9.17 -10.33
C HIS A 191 3.68 -8.11 -9.30
N GLY A 192 3.31 -8.35 -8.05
CA GLY A 192 3.63 -7.51 -6.88
C GLY A 192 2.39 -7.08 -6.10
N ASP A 193 1.22 -6.99 -6.75
CA ASP A 193 -0.04 -6.69 -6.05
C ASP A 193 -0.71 -7.94 -5.48
N VAL A 194 -1.74 -7.71 -4.67
CA VAL A 194 -2.63 -8.70 -4.09
C VAL A 194 -4.10 -8.38 -4.41
N ARG A 195 -5.00 -9.34 -4.22
CA ARG A 195 -6.44 -9.10 -4.44
C ARG A 195 -7.11 -8.51 -3.19
N HIS A 196 -8.28 -7.89 -3.34
CA HIS A 196 -8.96 -7.12 -2.29
C HIS A 196 -9.96 -7.96 -1.47
N THR A 197 -10.90 -8.66 -2.10
CA THR A 197 -11.95 -9.44 -1.40
C THR A 197 -12.19 -10.80 -2.03
N TYR A 198 -12.51 -11.78 -1.18
CA TYR A 198 -12.79 -13.16 -1.55
C TYR A 198 -14.24 -13.41 -1.96
N ASP A 199 -14.44 -14.39 -2.85
CA ASP A 199 -15.72 -14.99 -3.23
C ASP A 199 -15.78 -16.41 -2.67
N ALA A 200 -16.57 -16.59 -1.61
CA ALA A 200 -16.68 -17.86 -0.90
C ALA A 200 -17.44 -18.93 -1.70
N ASP A 201 -18.29 -18.53 -2.66
CA ASP A 201 -19.06 -19.46 -3.48
C ASP A 201 -18.22 -20.01 -4.63
N ARG A 202 -17.39 -19.16 -5.25
CA ARG A 202 -16.48 -19.55 -6.34
C ARG A 202 -15.12 -20.07 -5.86
N HIS A 203 -14.82 -19.95 -4.57
CA HIS A 203 -13.51 -20.28 -4.00
C HIS A 203 -12.36 -19.55 -4.70
N GLU A 204 -12.58 -18.27 -5.01
CA GLU A 204 -11.64 -17.41 -5.74
C GLU A 204 -11.72 -15.98 -5.22
N TRP A 205 -10.67 -15.19 -5.39
CA TRP A 205 -10.76 -13.75 -5.20
C TRP A 205 -11.65 -13.16 -6.28
N ARG A 206 -12.32 -12.05 -5.97
CA ARG A 206 -13.27 -11.39 -6.89
C ARG A 206 -12.55 -10.62 -8.01
N TYR A 207 -11.74 -11.34 -8.80
CA TYR A 207 -10.88 -10.79 -9.86
C TYR A 207 -11.65 -10.07 -10.97
N ASP A 208 -12.95 -10.33 -11.08
CA ASP A 208 -13.86 -9.86 -12.12
C ASP A 208 -14.99 -8.95 -11.61
N VAL A 209 -14.97 -8.56 -10.33
CA VAL A 209 -16.03 -7.73 -9.74
C VAL A 209 -15.48 -6.40 -9.26
N GLY A 210 -15.40 -5.42 -10.17
CA GLY A 210 -15.13 -4.02 -9.88
C GLY A 210 -14.03 -3.80 -8.83
N GLY A 211 -14.38 -3.12 -7.74
CA GLY A 211 -13.45 -2.78 -6.66
C GLY A 211 -12.98 -3.96 -5.81
N TYR A 212 -13.43 -5.18 -6.02
CA TYR A 212 -13.00 -6.32 -5.20
C TYR A 212 -11.78 -7.07 -5.74
N ALA A 213 -11.27 -6.66 -6.90
CA ALA A 213 -10.20 -7.32 -7.62
C ALA A 213 -8.80 -6.91 -7.12
N TRP A 214 -7.97 -6.19 -7.90
CA TRP A 214 -6.63 -5.74 -7.46
C TRP A 214 -6.71 -4.72 -6.35
N ALA A 215 -5.86 -4.84 -5.32
CA ALA A 215 -5.99 -4.11 -4.06
C ALA A 215 -5.36 -2.72 -4.09
N ASN A 216 -4.36 -2.46 -4.95
CA ASN A 216 -3.76 -1.15 -5.16
C ASN A 216 -3.52 -0.37 -3.84
N SER A 217 -2.88 -0.99 -2.85
CA SER A 217 -2.57 -0.36 -1.54
C SER A 217 -3.78 0.13 -0.70
N GLU A 218 -5.01 -0.30 -1.00
CA GLU A 218 -6.19 0.08 -0.21
C GLU A 218 -6.06 -0.40 1.24
N LEU A 219 -6.22 0.52 2.19
CA LEU A 219 -6.02 0.30 3.62
C LEU A 219 -4.62 -0.22 4.01
N SER A 220 -3.58 0.23 3.31
CA SER A 220 -2.17 0.11 3.72
C SER A 220 -1.61 -1.32 3.93
N PRO A 221 -1.86 -2.32 3.06
CA PRO A 221 -1.13 -3.59 3.10
C PRO A 221 0.39 -3.38 3.01
N ASP A 222 0.84 -2.34 2.30
CA ASP A 222 2.24 -1.92 2.23
C ASP A 222 2.82 -1.66 3.64
N LEU A 223 2.14 -0.86 4.47
CA LEU A 223 2.61 -0.58 5.84
C LEU A 223 2.58 -1.83 6.71
N TRP A 224 1.56 -2.68 6.55
CA TRP A 224 1.50 -3.94 7.27
C TRP A 224 2.73 -4.81 6.96
N LEU A 225 3.09 -4.97 5.68
CA LEU A 225 4.27 -5.72 5.27
C LEU A 225 5.56 -5.08 5.77
N TRP A 226 5.72 -3.76 5.61
CA TRP A 226 6.94 -3.08 6.05
C TRP A 226 7.13 -3.12 7.56
N TYR A 227 6.09 -2.87 8.37
CA TYR A 227 6.22 -3.04 9.82
C TYR A 227 6.46 -4.49 10.21
N SER A 228 5.85 -5.46 9.52
CA SER A 228 6.14 -6.88 9.76
C SER A 228 7.61 -7.22 9.46
N PHE A 229 8.19 -6.63 8.41
CA PHE A 229 9.62 -6.77 8.11
C PHE A 229 10.49 -6.08 9.16
N LEU A 230 10.22 -4.82 9.51
CA LEU A 230 10.99 -4.07 10.51
C LEU A 230 11.10 -4.80 11.84
N ARG A 231 10.02 -5.44 12.28
CA ARG A 231 9.95 -6.24 13.50
C ARG A 231 10.83 -7.50 13.45
N THR A 232 10.86 -8.18 12.31
CA THR A 232 11.34 -9.57 12.22
C THR A 232 12.66 -9.74 11.48
N GLY A 233 13.00 -8.83 10.56
CA GLY A 233 14.12 -8.96 9.64
C GLY A 233 13.96 -10.10 8.62
N ARG A 234 12.76 -10.66 8.48
CA ARG A 234 12.50 -11.84 7.64
C ARG A 234 12.61 -11.53 6.15
N ALA A 235 13.43 -12.31 5.45
CA ALA A 235 13.68 -12.13 4.03
C ALA A 235 12.43 -12.34 3.16
N ASP A 236 11.55 -13.29 3.50
CA ASP A 236 10.32 -13.54 2.74
C ASP A 236 9.34 -12.36 2.80
N ILE A 237 9.22 -11.71 3.97
CA ILE A 237 8.44 -10.47 4.12
C ILE A 237 9.07 -9.33 3.31
N PHE A 238 10.39 -9.17 3.38
CA PHE A 238 11.10 -8.16 2.57
C PHE A 238 10.81 -8.32 1.07
N ARG A 239 10.90 -9.55 0.54
CA ARG A 239 10.67 -9.81 -0.88
C ARG A 239 9.24 -9.56 -1.31
N MET A 240 8.27 -9.89 -0.47
CA MET A 240 6.87 -9.57 -0.76
C MET A 240 6.62 -8.05 -0.73
N GLY A 241 7.15 -7.34 0.27
CA GLY A 241 7.10 -5.87 0.34
C GLY A 241 7.82 -5.19 -0.82
N GLU A 242 8.97 -5.72 -1.26
CA GLU A 242 9.72 -5.24 -2.41
C GLU A 242 8.94 -5.41 -3.72
N ALA A 243 8.28 -6.56 -3.93
CA ALA A 243 7.44 -6.76 -5.09
C ALA A 243 6.24 -5.80 -5.08
N MET A 244 5.59 -5.62 -3.92
CA MET A 244 4.47 -4.71 -3.75
C MET A 244 4.87 -3.26 -4.00
N VAL A 245 5.95 -2.77 -3.38
CA VAL A 245 6.36 -1.37 -3.57
C VAL A 245 6.80 -1.09 -5.01
N ARG A 246 7.46 -2.04 -5.70
CA ARG A 246 7.80 -1.89 -7.12
C ARG A 246 6.54 -1.86 -7.99
N HIS A 247 5.51 -2.63 -7.64
CA HIS A 247 4.23 -2.62 -8.35
C HIS A 247 3.45 -1.33 -8.10
N THR A 248 3.14 -1.03 -6.84
CA THR A 248 2.23 0.07 -6.48
C THR A 248 2.84 1.43 -6.79
N SER A 249 4.17 1.53 -6.81
CA SER A 249 4.87 2.77 -7.19
C SER A 249 4.88 3.03 -8.70
N ASP A 250 4.79 2.00 -9.53
CA ASP A 250 4.87 2.14 -10.99
C ASP A 250 3.49 1.95 -11.68
N VAL A 251 2.80 0.85 -11.38
CA VAL A 251 1.59 0.45 -12.11
C VAL A 251 0.34 1.16 -11.58
N ASP A 252 0.22 1.27 -10.26
CA ASP A 252 -0.96 1.86 -9.62
C ASP A 252 -0.86 3.39 -9.49
N THR A 253 0.28 3.97 -9.85
CA THR A 253 0.59 5.41 -9.78
C THR A 253 0.79 5.99 -11.17
N TYR A 254 0.29 7.20 -11.40
CA TYR A 254 0.53 7.92 -12.66
C TYR A 254 1.76 8.83 -12.54
N HIS A 255 2.65 8.74 -13.52
CA HIS A 255 3.91 9.49 -13.61
C HIS A 255 3.83 10.67 -14.59
N LEU A 256 2.80 10.70 -15.44
CA LEU A 256 2.59 11.74 -16.44
C LEU A 256 1.11 11.96 -16.75
N GLY A 257 0.82 12.97 -17.56
CA GLY A 257 -0.54 13.29 -18.00
C GLY A 257 -1.39 13.91 -16.89
N ARG A 258 -2.72 13.90 -17.10
CA ARG A 258 -3.67 14.62 -16.24
C ARG A 258 -3.78 14.08 -14.81
N PHE A 259 -3.31 12.85 -14.58
CA PHE A 259 -3.35 12.19 -13.26
C PHE A 259 -1.97 12.08 -12.60
N ALA A 260 -0.92 12.68 -13.18
CA ALA A 260 0.44 12.61 -12.64
C ALA A 260 0.49 12.94 -11.14
N GLY A 261 1.13 12.08 -10.36
CA GLY A 261 1.24 12.18 -8.90
C GLY A 261 0.09 11.54 -8.11
N LEU A 262 -0.99 11.10 -8.78
CA LEU A 262 -2.11 10.37 -8.17
C LEU A 262 -1.99 8.87 -8.44
N GLY A 263 -2.54 8.05 -7.55
CA GLY A 263 -2.73 6.62 -7.81
C GLY A 263 -4.20 6.26 -8.00
N THR A 264 -4.46 5.04 -8.48
CA THR A 264 -5.83 4.56 -8.76
C THR A 264 -6.33 3.64 -7.66
N ARG A 265 -7.55 3.91 -7.16
CA ARG A 265 -8.25 3.00 -6.25
C ARG A 265 -8.41 1.59 -6.85
N HIS A 266 -8.32 0.58 -5.99
CA HIS A 266 -8.54 -0.84 -6.27
C HIS A 266 -9.68 -1.16 -7.25
N ASN A 267 -9.42 -2.07 -8.20
CA ASN A 267 -10.29 -2.36 -9.35
C ASN A 267 -9.88 -3.66 -10.10
N VAL A 268 -10.67 -4.11 -11.09
CA VAL A 268 -10.34 -5.22 -12.00
C VAL A 268 -9.03 -4.95 -12.76
N GLN A 269 -8.85 -3.72 -13.24
CA GLN A 269 -7.60 -3.26 -13.84
C GLN A 269 -6.92 -2.27 -12.90
N HIS A 270 -5.58 -2.32 -12.78
CA HIS A 270 -4.83 -1.43 -11.88
C HIS A 270 -5.11 0.07 -12.07
N TRP A 271 -5.49 0.50 -13.28
CA TRP A 271 -5.84 1.88 -13.62
C TRP A 271 -7.35 2.12 -13.80
N GLY A 272 -8.20 1.15 -13.46
CA GLY A 272 -9.59 1.12 -13.89
C GLY A 272 -10.53 2.08 -13.16
N CYS A 273 -10.41 2.23 -11.84
CA CYS A 273 -11.33 3.06 -11.06
C CYS A 273 -11.16 4.57 -11.32
N SER A 274 -12.25 5.34 -11.29
CA SER A 274 -12.21 6.80 -11.46
C SER A 274 -11.77 7.60 -10.23
N ALA A 275 -11.66 6.95 -9.07
CA ALA A 275 -11.07 7.54 -7.88
C ALA A 275 -9.54 7.57 -8.01
N LYS A 276 -9.01 8.66 -8.58
CA LYS A 276 -7.57 8.96 -8.62
C LYS A 276 -7.19 9.79 -7.40
N GLN A 277 -6.38 9.25 -6.49
CA GLN A 277 -6.19 9.82 -5.16
C GLN A 277 -4.74 9.67 -4.66
N VAL A 278 -4.31 10.62 -3.83
CA VAL A 278 -2.97 10.65 -3.23
C VAL A 278 -2.78 9.53 -2.21
N ARG A 279 -3.87 9.03 -1.59
CA ARG A 279 -3.83 7.91 -0.65
C ARG A 279 -3.24 6.60 -1.21
N ILE A 280 -3.15 6.50 -2.53
CA ILE A 280 -2.57 5.35 -3.24
C ILE A 280 -1.11 5.61 -3.61
N SER A 281 -0.78 6.82 -4.09
CA SER A 281 0.56 7.23 -4.52
C SER A 281 1.47 7.73 -3.39
N THR A 282 0.94 7.83 -2.17
CA THR A 282 1.63 8.35 -0.98
C THR A 282 3.02 7.72 -0.72
N ALA A 283 4.00 8.55 -0.39
CA ALA A 283 5.37 8.14 -0.08
C ALA A 283 5.45 7.30 1.20
N VAL A 284 4.41 7.30 2.06
CA VAL A 284 4.39 6.50 3.29
C VAL A 284 4.60 5.00 3.01
N TYR A 285 4.15 4.51 1.84
CA TYR A 285 4.32 3.10 1.43
C TYR A 285 5.70 2.79 0.81
N ARG A 286 6.44 3.83 0.40
CA ARG A 286 7.69 3.71 -0.36
C ARG A 286 8.93 4.00 0.50
N ARG A 287 8.78 4.89 1.48
CA ARG A 287 9.92 5.44 2.23
C ARG A 287 10.72 4.40 3.00
N MET A 288 10.06 3.39 3.59
CA MET A 288 10.77 2.34 4.33
C MET A 288 11.67 1.54 3.40
N TYR A 289 11.16 1.13 2.23
CA TYR A 289 11.98 0.49 1.20
C TYR A 289 13.13 1.39 0.76
N TYR A 290 12.84 2.65 0.40
CA TYR A 290 13.87 3.59 -0.05
C TYR A 290 15.00 3.76 0.96
N PHE A 291 14.71 3.97 2.24
CA PHE A 291 15.74 4.16 3.25
C PHE A 291 16.52 2.86 3.57
N LEU A 292 15.95 1.69 3.30
CA LEU A 292 16.62 0.40 3.46
C LEU A 292 17.51 0.03 2.26
N THR A 293 17.19 0.51 1.05
CA THR A 293 17.86 0.07 -0.19
C THR A 293 18.56 1.18 -0.96
N ALA A 294 18.24 2.44 -0.69
CA ALA A 294 18.61 3.61 -1.47
C ALA A 294 18.18 3.56 -2.95
N ASP A 295 17.16 2.76 -3.29
CA ASP A 295 16.68 2.58 -4.67
C ASP A 295 16.30 3.92 -5.33
N GLU A 296 17.09 4.34 -6.32
CA GLU A 296 16.94 5.65 -6.95
C GLU A 296 15.64 5.79 -7.74
N ARG A 297 15.11 4.71 -8.33
CA ARG A 297 13.83 4.76 -9.03
C ARG A 297 12.69 5.08 -8.07
N ILE A 298 12.66 4.44 -6.91
CA ILE A 298 11.69 4.81 -5.86
C ILE A 298 11.95 6.25 -5.37
N GLY A 299 13.21 6.67 -5.32
CA GLY A 299 13.59 8.06 -5.07
C GLY A 299 12.99 9.07 -6.07
N ASP A 300 12.91 8.71 -7.35
CA ASP A 300 12.29 9.50 -8.41
C ASP A 300 10.76 9.53 -8.26
N VAL A 301 10.12 8.37 -8.03
CA VAL A 301 8.66 8.31 -7.80
C VAL A 301 8.24 9.18 -6.61
N MET A 302 9.00 9.14 -5.52
CA MET A 302 8.72 10.00 -4.35
C MET A 302 8.86 11.50 -4.65
N ARG A 303 9.65 11.90 -5.67
CA ARG A 303 9.72 13.29 -6.13
C ARG A 303 8.55 13.65 -7.05
N GLU A 304 8.13 12.72 -7.90
CA GLU A 304 7.00 12.91 -8.83
C GLU A 304 5.67 13.18 -8.09
N VAL A 305 5.52 12.69 -6.86
CA VAL A 305 4.28 12.85 -6.05
C VAL A 305 4.28 14.11 -5.16
N LEU A 306 5.31 14.95 -5.17
CA LEU A 306 5.42 16.10 -4.27
C LEU A 306 4.40 17.21 -4.54
N ASP A 307 4.10 17.43 -5.83
CA ASP A 307 3.14 18.45 -6.29
C ASP A 307 1.78 17.82 -6.64
N ALA A 308 1.48 16.61 -6.14
CA ALA A 308 0.18 15.95 -6.33
C ALA A 308 -1.00 16.77 -5.79
N ASP A 309 -0.72 17.66 -4.83
CA ASP A 309 -1.67 18.60 -4.25
C ASP A 309 -2.25 19.58 -5.28
N THR A 310 -1.47 19.95 -6.30
CA THR A 310 -1.92 20.80 -7.42
C THR A 310 -2.90 20.10 -8.36
N ARG A 311 -3.05 18.78 -8.27
CA ARG A 311 -3.94 17.97 -9.13
C ARG A 311 -5.29 17.69 -8.50
N LEU A 312 -5.42 17.91 -7.19
CA LEU A 312 -6.64 17.57 -6.44
C LEU A 312 -7.88 18.34 -6.92
N ASP A 313 -7.71 19.53 -7.52
CA ASP A 313 -8.85 20.25 -8.09
C ASP A 313 -9.37 19.61 -9.37
N ALA A 314 -8.44 19.22 -10.26
CA ALA A 314 -8.78 18.60 -11.54
C ALA A 314 -9.43 17.22 -11.38
N VAL A 315 -9.25 16.59 -10.21
CA VAL A 315 -9.85 15.30 -9.86
C VAL A 315 -10.45 15.38 -8.46
N ASP A 316 -11.39 16.31 -8.26
CA ASP A 316 -12.05 16.47 -6.97
C ASP A 316 -12.65 15.12 -6.51
N PRO A 317 -12.19 14.56 -5.36
CA PRO A 317 -12.62 13.25 -4.88
C PRO A 317 -14.11 13.15 -4.57
N VAL A 318 -14.83 14.27 -4.42
CA VAL A 318 -16.27 14.30 -4.10
C VAL A 318 -17.14 14.81 -5.23
N ARG A 319 -16.61 14.98 -6.45
CA ARG A 319 -17.34 15.53 -7.61
C ARG A 319 -18.66 14.81 -7.93
N LYS A 320 -18.77 13.53 -7.58
CA LYS A 320 -19.94 12.70 -7.84
C LYS A 320 -20.99 12.75 -6.73
N LEU A 321 -20.62 13.16 -5.52
CA LEU A 321 -21.52 13.11 -4.38
C LEU A 321 -22.62 14.17 -4.53
N PRO A 322 -23.91 13.80 -4.45
CA PRO A 322 -25.01 14.75 -4.65
C PRO A 322 -25.04 15.85 -3.58
N ASN A 323 -24.53 15.56 -2.38
CA ASN A 323 -24.48 16.49 -1.25
C ASN A 323 -23.05 16.90 -0.90
N ALA A 324 -22.15 16.97 -1.88
CA ALA A 324 -20.78 17.43 -1.63
C ALA A 324 -20.79 18.87 -1.04
N PRO A 325 -20.14 19.12 0.11
CA PRO A 325 -20.14 20.44 0.74
C PRO A 325 -19.50 21.46 -0.21
N PRO A 326 -20.10 22.65 -0.44
CA PRO A 326 -19.61 23.57 -1.46
C PRO A 326 -18.14 23.90 -1.23
N LYS A 327 -17.32 23.80 -2.28
CA LYS A 327 -15.87 24.09 -2.25
C LYS A 327 -15.53 25.49 -1.72
N GLY A 328 -16.48 26.42 -1.77
CA GLY A 328 -16.29 27.78 -1.28
C GLY A 328 -15.26 28.54 -2.14
N PRO A 329 -14.53 29.52 -1.57
CA PRO A 329 -13.54 30.32 -2.30
C PRO A 329 -12.18 29.62 -2.47
N TYR A 330 -12.03 28.37 -2.04
CA TYR A 330 -10.74 27.70 -1.94
C TYR A 330 -10.39 26.93 -3.22
N PRO A 331 -9.10 26.85 -3.64
CA PRO A 331 -8.70 26.12 -4.84
C PRO A 331 -8.93 24.61 -4.81
N VAL A 332 -8.88 23.97 -3.63
CA VAL A 332 -9.02 22.52 -3.49
C VAL A 332 -9.90 22.20 -2.28
N ARG A 333 -10.66 21.10 -2.33
CA ARG A 333 -11.22 20.42 -1.15
C ARG A 333 -10.34 19.22 -0.82
N ALA A 334 -9.83 19.17 0.40
CA ALA A 334 -9.04 18.05 0.89
C ALA A 334 -9.64 17.51 2.19
N SER A 335 -9.53 16.21 2.43
CA SER A 335 -9.68 15.64 3.76
C SER A 335 -8.33 15.64 4.48
N PHE A 336 -8.31 15.76 5.81
CA PHE A 336 -7.04 15.67 6.54
C PHE A 336 -6.36 14.31 6.36
N GLY A 337 -7.16 13.27 6.12
CA GLY A 337 -6.73 11.88 6.15
C GLY A 337 -6.22 11.40 4.80
N THR A 338 -7.13 11.06 3.89
CA THR A 338 -6.76 10.47 2.60
C THR A 338 -5.93 11.42 1.73
N ASP A 339 -6.10 12.73 1.91
CA ASP A 339 -5.44 13.75 1.09
C ASP A 339 -4.27 14.39 1.84
N TRP A 340 -4.51 15.17 2.89
CA TRP A 340 -3.45 15.94 3.54
C TRP A 340 -2.41 15.07 4.27
N ALA A 341 -2.79 14.00 4.97
CA ALA A 341 -1.81 13.12 5.63
C ALA A 341 -0.92 12.42 4.61
N SER A 342 -1.50 12.00 3.48
CA SER A 342 -0.77 11.43 2.34
C SER A 342 0.21 12.44 1.74
N LEU A 343 -0.21 13.70 1.56
CA LEU A 343 0.67 14.78 1.10
C LEU A 343 1.76 15.11 2.12
N ALA A 344 1.41 15.16 3.41
CA ALA A 344 2.37 15.39 4.48
C ALA A 344 3.42 14.29 4.54
N ALA A 345 3.07 13.04 4.22
CA ALA A 345 4.03 11.95 4.08
C ALA A 345 5.01 12.18 2.92
N ASN A 346 4.52 12.64 1.76
CA ASN A 346 5.38 13.00 0.62
C ASN A 346 6.37 14.09 1.00
N TRP A 347 5.86 15.16 1.61
CA TRP A 347 6.64 16.32 2.02
C TRP A 347 7.62 16.02 3.14
N LEU A 348 7.24 15.20 4.13
CA LEU A 348 8.12 14.79 5.22
C LEU A 348 9.30 13.99 4.65
N THR A 349 9.01 13.04 3.78
CA THR A 349 10.05 12.20 3.16
C THR A 349 11.03 13.04 2.35
N GLU A 350 10.56 14.03 1.60
CA GLU A 350 11.47 14.94 0.88
C GLU A 350 12.25 15.86 1.82
N TRP A 351 11.62 16.36 2.89
CA TRP A 351 12.31 17.15 3.90
C TRP A 351 13.44 16.35 4.55
N GLU A 352 13.23 15.09 4.90
CA GLU A 352 14.27 14.20 5.43
C GLU A 352 15.40 13.95 4.42
N ARG A 353 15.07 13.76 3.14
CA ARG A 353 16.04 13.47 2.08
C ARG A 353 16.92 14.65 1.72
N THR A 354 16.38 15.87 1.76
CA THR A 354 17.06 17.04 1.17
C THR A 354 17.17 18.26 2.08
N GLY A 355 16.48 18.27 3.22
CA GLY A 355 16.39 19.46 4.07
C GLY A 355 15.50 20.56 3.49
N SER A 356 14.68 20.27 2.47
CA SER A 356 13.84 21.26 1.78
C SER A 356 12.91 22.01 2.73
N THR A 357 13.13 23.32 2.88
CA THR A 357 12.28 24.17 3.73
C THR A 357 10.92 24.43 3.11
N ARG A 358 10.77 24.39 1.78
CA ARG A 358 9.47 24.57 1.09
C ARG A 358 8.44 23.57 1.59
N PHE A 359 8.79 22.29 1.64
CA PHE A 359 7.89 21.22 2.04
C PHE A 359 7.71 21.15 3.55
N ARG A 360 8.78 21.41 4.32
CA ARG A 360 8.68 21.61 5.78
C ARG A 360 7.66 22.70 6.13
N ASP A 361 7.75 23.85 5.48
CA ASP A 361 6.91 25.01 5.82
C ASP A 361 5.43 24.77 5.45
N LYS A 362 5.16 23.98 4.39
CA LYS A 362 3.80 23.48 4.09
C LYS A 362 3.25 22.60 5.22
N ILE A 363 4.05 21.64 5.70
CA ILE A 363 3.66 20.78 6.83
C ILE A 363 3.34 21.62 8.06
N PHE A 364 4.22 22.55 8.43
CA PHE A 364 4.04 23.40 9.61
C PHE A 364 2.81 24.30 9.50
N THR A 365 2.53 24.80 8.30
CA THR A 365 1.32 25.58 8.03
C THR A 365 0.07 24.74 8.27
N GLY A 366 0.02 23.53 7.70
CA GLY A 366 -1.13 22.64 7.90
C GLY A 366 -1.31 22.19 9.35
N MET A 367 -0.22 21.86 10.05
CA MET A 367 -0.27 21.51 11.48
C MET A 367 -0.86 22.65 12.32
N ARG A 368 -0.39 23.89 12.08
CA ARG A 368 -0.91 25.08 12.76
C ARG A 368 -2.39 25.32 12.45
N ASP A 369 -2.77 25.22 11.18
CA ASP A 369 -4.13 25.50 10.76
C ASP A 369 -5.13 24.47 11.30
N ILE A 370 -4.79 23.17 11.30
CA ILE A 370 -5.62 22.13 11.94
C ILE A 370 -5.73 22.39 13.44
N ALA A 371 -4.62 22.66 14.11
CA ALA A 371 -4.62 22.90 15.56
C ALA A 371 -5.41 24.16 15.97
N ALA A 372 -5.57 25.12 15.06
CA ALA A 372 -6.37 26.33 15.27
C ALA A 372 -7.88 26.12 15.04
N MET A 373 -8.31 24.99 14.45
CA MET A 373 -9.73 24.70 14.27
C MET A 373 -10.40 24.34 15.61
N PRO A 374 -11.66 24.73 15.86
CA PRO A 374 -12.34 24.53 17.14
C PRO A 374 -12.33 23.08 17.68
N HIS A 375 -12.42 22.11 16.78
CA HIS A 375 -12.43 20.67 17.01
C HIS A 375 -11.32 19.94 16.23
N GLY A 376 -10.27 20.66 15.84
CA GLY A 376 -9.08 20.08 15.20
C GLY A 376 -9.40 19.19 13.99
N PHE A 377 -8.99 17.92 14.08
CA PHE A 377 -9.19 16.93 13.01
C PHE A 377 -10.66 16.65 12.68
N PHE A 378 -11.60 16.88 13.61
CA PHE A 378 -13.04 16.75 13.33
C PHE A 378 -13.59 17.89 12.48
N ASN A 379 -12.95 19.07 12.48
CA ASN A 379 -13.25 20.11 11.48
C ASN A 379 -12.60 19.82 10.13
N ALA A 380 -11.45 19.16 10.19
CA ALA A 380 -10.59 18.93 9.05
C ALA A 380 -10.95 17.67 8.22
N GLU A 381 -12.10 17.02 8.47
CA GLU A 381 -12.60 15.93 7.61
C GLU A 381 -12.81 16.42 6.17
N ARG A 382 -13.24 17.68 6.00
CA ARG A 382 -13.19 18.41 4.73
C ARG A 382 -12.77 19.85 4.97
N MET A 383 -11.63 20.21 4.41
CA MET A 383 -11.00 21.53 4.51
C MET A 383 -10.82 22.14 3.13
N GLY A 384 -10.86 23.47 3.09
CA GLY A 384 -10.37 24.23 1.94
C GLY A 384 -8.85 24.18 1.95
N TYR A 385 -8.24 23.93 0.80
CA TYR A 385 -6.79 23.83 0.65
C TYR A 385 -6.29 24.77 -0.43
N ASP A 386 -5.19 25.47 -0.13
CA ASP A 386 -4.44 26.29 -1.07
C ASP A 386 -3.08 25.64 -1.37
N PRO A 387 -2.88 25.06 -2.57
CA PRO A 387 -1.62 24.42 -2.96
C PRO A 387 -0.40 25.36 -3.01
N GLU A 388 -0.59 26.66 -3.20
CA GLU A 388 0.53 27.61 -3.25
C GLU A 388 1.08 27.87 -1.85
N THR A 389 0.18 28.09 -0.89
CA THR A 389 0.54 28.51 0.47
C THR A 389 0.58 27.36 1.48
N GLY A 390 -0.04 26.22 1.17
CA GLY A 390 -0.22 25.09 2.09
C GLY A 390 -1.27 25.34 3.17
N ARG A 391 -2.07 26.41 3.06
CA ARG A 391 -3.05 26.83 4.06
C ARG A 391 -4.26 25.91 4.07
N LEU A 392 -4.75 25.60 5.27
CA LEU A 392 -5.96 24.79 5.49
C LEU A 392 -7.05 25.68 6.09
N HIS A 393 -8.26 25.54 5.54
CA HIS A 393 -9.38 26.39 5.91
C HIS A 393 -10.55 25.55 6.43
N ASN A 394 -11.04 25.90 7.62
CA ASN A 394 -12.24 25.29 8.16
C ASN A 394 -13.46 25.67 7.31
N MET A 395 -14.13 24.66 6.74
CA MET A 395 -15.31 24.84 5.89
C MET A 395 -16.63 24.63 6.63
N ILE A 396 -16.60 24.07 7.84
CA ILE A 396 -17.80 23.62 8.56
C ILE A 396 -18.06 24.39 9.85
N GLY A 397 -17.27 25.42 10.17
CA GLY A 397 -17.41 26.25 11.36
C GLY A 397 -17.28 25.41 12.64
N ASP A 398 -18.32 25.42 13.48
CA ASP A 398 -18.41 24.58 14.70
C ASP A 398 -19.02 23.18 14.41
N GLY A 399 -19.04 22.77 13.15
CA GLY A 399 -19.37 21.41 12.73
C GLY A 399 -18.32 20.40 13.19
N VAL A 400 -18.71 19.12 13.23
CA VAL A 400 -17.77 18.01 13.39
C VAL A 400 -18.15 16.91 12.42
N ALA A 401 -17.15 16.32 11.79
CA ALA A 401 -17.28 15.22 10.87
C ALA A 401 -16.08 14.27 11.01
N ALA A 402 -16.28 12.99 10.71
CA ALA A 402 -15.20 12.02 10.59
C ALA A 402 -15.56 10.96 9.55
N SER A 403 -14.54 10.40 8.91
CA SER A 403 -14.66 9.25 8.02
C SER A 403 -13.75 8.13 8.51
N HIS A 404 -14.20 6.88 8.36
CA HIS A 404 -13.43 5.69 8.67
C HIS A 404 -12.16 5.56 7.83
N LEU A 405 -12.07 6.28 6.71
CA LEU A 405 -10.90 6.28 5.83
C LEU A 405 -9.80 7.25 6.28
N ASN A 406 -10.06 8.18 7.21
CA ASN A 406 -9.12 9.28 7.44
C ASN A 406 -7.77 8.83 8.01
N ALA A 407 -7.76 7.84 8.92
CA ALA A 407 -6.55 7.47 9.64
C ALA A 407 -5.77 6.30 9.01
N VAL A 408 -6.36 5.61 8.04
CA VAL A 408 -5.96 4.24 7.67
C VAL A 408 -5.04 4.14 6.43
N PHE A 409 -4.57 5.29 5.92
CA PHE A 409 -3.62 5.43 4.81
C PHE A 409 -2.29 6.06 5.25
N GLY A 410 -1.82 5.74 6.46
CA GLY A 410 -0.54 6.22 7.00
C GLY A 410 -0.62 7.42 7.94
N ALA A 411 -1.80 7.96 8.22
CA ALA A 411 -1.94 9.19 9.02
C ALA A 411 -1.44 8.99 10.47
N ILE A 412 -1.73 7.83 11.08
CA ILE A 412 -1.35 7.54 12.46
C ILE A 412 0.18 7.53 12.61
N GLU A 413 0.84 6.89 11.67
CA GLU A 413 2.29 6.75 11.60
C GLU A 413 2.97 8.10 11.38
N ILE A 414 2.53 8.83 10.34
CA ILE A 414 3.12 10.11 9.96
C ILE A 414 2.89 11.17 11.02
N PHE A 415 1.71 11.21 11.66
CA PHE A 415 1.45 12.19 12.70
C PHE A 415 2.27 11.92 13.97
N ASP A 416 2.53 10.65 14.35
CA ASP A 416 3.49 10.36 15.43
C ASP A 416 4.88 10.91 15.09
N GLU A 417 5.39 10.63 13.90
CA GLU A 417 6.70 11.12 13.46
C GLU A 417 6.76 12.65 13.46
N LEU A 418 5.75 13.34 12.90
CA LEU A 418 5.68 14.80 12.89
C LEU A 418 5.63 15.38 14.31
N ILE A 419 4.85 14.80 15.21
CA ILE A 419 4.77 15.23 16.61
C ILE A 419 6.13 15.08 17.30
N ASN A 420 6.83 13.96 17.08
CA ASN A 420 8.15 13.73 17.70
C ASN A 420 9.23 14.64 17.10
N LEU A 421 9.18 14.91 15.80
CA LEU A 421 10.15 15.75 15.10
C LEU A 421 9.99 17.24 15.44
N THR A 422 8.75 17.72 15.59
CA THR A 422 8.45 19.14 15.76
C THR A 422 8.21 19.54 17.21
N GLY A 423 7.72 18.63 18.06
CA GLY A 423 7.26 18.94 19.41
C GLY A 423 6.01 19.81 19.48
N ASP A 424 5.24 19.95 18.39
CA ASP A 424 4.06 20.81 18.35
C ASP A 424 2.93 20.29 19.27
N LYS A 425 2.75 20.98 20.41
CA LYS A 425 1.78 20.59 21.43
C LYS A 425 0.33 20.87 21.06
N ALA A 426 0.07 21.84 20.19
CA ALA A 426 -1.29 22.15 19.78
C ALA A 426 -1.79 21.10 18.79
N PHE A 427 -0.95 20.71 17.83
CA PHE A 427 -1.23 19.61 16.91
C PHE A 427 -1.32 18.26 17.63
N GLU A 428 -0.38 17.97 18.54
CA GLU A 428 -0.41 16.74 19.37
C GLU A 428 -1.72 16.64 20.16
N LYS A 429 -2.18 17.73 20.77
CA LYS A 429 -3.46 17.76 21.49
C LYS A 429 -4.64 17.43 20.58
N ALA A 430 -4.72 18.08 19.42
CA ALA A 430 -5.79 17.84 18.45
C ALA A 430 -5.79 16.38 17.97
N TRP A 431 -4.61 15.81 17.71
CA TRP A 431 -4.48 14.43 17.25
C TRP A 431 -4.90 13.42 18.32
N ILE A 432 -4.43 13.59 19.56
CA ILE A 432 -4.82 12.73 20.68
C ILE A 432 -6.34 12.79 20.93
N GLU A 433 -6.96 13.97 20.79
CA GLU A 433 -8.41 14.12 20.93
C GLU A 433 -9.17 13.36 19.83
N TYR A 434 -8.72 13.45 18.58
CA TYR A 434 -9.29 12.64 17.49
C TYR A 434 -9.16 11.14 17.77
N CYS A 435 -7.95 10.71 18.14
CA CYS A 435 -7.66 9.31 18.43
C CYS A 435 -8.50 8.75 19.58
N GLU A 436 -8.71 9.54 20.63
CA GLU A 436 -9.53 9.14 21.78
C GLU A 436 -11.02 9.07 21.42
N LEU A 437 -11.53 10.04 20.65
CA LEU A 437 -12.96 10.23 20.47
C LEU A 437 -13.55 9.46 19.29
N TYR A 438 -12.76 9.04 18.31
CA TYR A 438 -13.27 8.34 17.13
C TYR A 438 -14.05 7.05 17.50
N ASN A 439 -13.48 6.20 18.37
CA ASN A 439 -14.13 4.98 18.86
C ASN A 439 -14.90 5.19 20.18
N ALA A 440 -14.96 6.41 20.71
CA ALA A 440 -15.68 6.70 21.94
C ALA A 440 -17.20 6.56 21.75
N SER A 441 -17.94 6.38 22.86
CA SER A 441 -19.39 6.26 22.79
C SER A 441 -20.03 7.55 22.26
N SER A 442 -21.22 7.42 21.67
CA SER A 442 -21.98 8.58 21.19
C SER A 442 -22.22 9.63 22.29
N GLU A 443 -22.44 9.21 23.53
CA GLU A 443 -22.60 10.11 24.68
C GLU A 443 -21.32 10.90 24.95
N GLU A 444 -20.16 10.24 24.90
CA GLU A 444 -18.87 10.89 25.09
C GLU A 444 -18.56 11.89 23.97
N GLN A 445 -18.85 11.50 22.72
CA GLN A 445 -18.71 12.39 21.56
C GLN A 445 -19.58 13.63 21.73
N VAL A 446 -20.85 13.49 22.08
CA VAL A 446 -21.75 14.64 22.30
C VAL A 446 -21.26 15.50 23.46
N ARG A 447 -20.79 14.89 24.54
CA ARG A 447 -20.25 15.61 25.70
C ARG A 447 -19.03 16.47 25.35
N ARG A 448 -18.13 15.97 24.50
CA ARG A 448 -16.84 16.60 24.18
C ARG A 448 -16.87 17.49 22.95
N LEU A 449 -17.66 17.13 21.94
CA LEU A 449 -17.75 17.79 20.64
C LEU A 449 -19.06 18.56 20.45
N GLY A 450 -20.00 18.47 21.41
CA GLY A 450 -21.35 19.05 21.31
C GLY A 450 -22.31 18.29 20.39
N LYS A 451 -21.81 17.32 19.60
CA LYS A 451 -22.60 16.44 18.73
C LYS A 451 -21.80 15.19 18.35
N LYS A 452 -22.44 14.23 17.69
CA LYS A 452 -21.74 13.05 17.12
C LYS A 452 -20.89 13.46 15.91
N HIS A 453 -19.73 12.84 15.73
CA HIS A 453 -18.87 13.12 14.57
C HIS A 453 -19.34 12.43 13.27
N GLY A 454 -20.35 11.55 13.34
CA GLY A 454 -20.98 10.94 12.15
C GLY A 454 -20.14 9.88 11.41
N GLY A 455 -18.97 9.50 11.95
CA GLY A 455 -18.16 8.42 11.42
C GLY A 455 -18.81 7.06 11.67
N THR A 456 -18.55 6.11 10.79
CA THR A 456 -19.12 4.75 10.90
C THR A 456 -18.26 3.85 11.79
N ASP A 457 -18.87 2.77 12.29
CA ASP A 457 -18.17 1.70 13.02
C ASP A 457 -17.33 0.78 12.09
N ALA A 458 -17.13 1.18 10.82
CA ALA A 458 -16.22 0.48 9.93
C ALA A 458 -14.80 0.59 10.49
N LEU A 459 -14.03 -0.50 10.36
CA LEU A 459 -12.65 -0.58 10.83
C LEU A 459 -12.49 -0.33 12.35
N TYR A 460 -13.54 -0.53 13.16
CA TYR A 460 -13.52 -0.33 14.61
C TYR A 460 -12.30 -0.99 15.29
N LEU A 461 -12.01 -2.24 14.92
CA LEU A 461 -10.84 -3.00 15.38
C LEU A 461 -9.53 -2.33 14.92
N GLY A 462 -9.42 -1.98 13.64
CA GLY A 462 -8.25 -1.29 13.10
C GLY A 462 -7.98 0.03 13.81
N ASN A 463 -9.04 0.77 14.16
CA ASN A 463 -8.98 2.04 14.85
C ASN A 463 -8.63 1.92 16.34
N SER A 464 -8.57 0.70 16.90
CA SER A 464 -8.06 0.48 18.27
C SER A 464 -6.64 1.04 18.46
N ARG A 465 -5.84 1.10 17.39
CA ARG A 465 -4.49 1.67 17.41
C ARG A 465 -4.47 3.18 17.64
N MET A 466 -5.54 3.88 17.27
CA MET A 466 -5.73 5.29 17.66
C MET A 466 -6.00 5.39 19.16
N THR A 467 -6.94 4.59 19.70
CA THR A 467 -7.18 4.55 21.15
C THR A 467 -5.91 4.19 21.93
N ALA A 468 -5.13 3.23 21.44
CA ALA A 468 -3.85 2.84 22.04
C ALA A 468 -2.83 3.98 22.01
N TYR A 469 -2.75 4.73 20.91
CA TYR A 469 -1.90 5.93 20.82
C TYR A 469 -2.28 6.98 21.86
N ALA A 470 -3.57 7.30 21.98
CA ALA A 470 -4.06 8.23 22.98
C ALA A 470 -3.78 7.74 24.41
N ALA A 471 -3.96 6.45 24.67
CA ALA A 471 -3.66 5.82 25.96
C ALA A 471 -2.18 5.94 26.33
N TRP A 472 -1.28 5.62 25.38
CA TRP A 472 0.16 5.72 25.57
C TRP A 472 0.61 7.15 25.85
N LYS A 473 0.17 8.13 25.04
CA LYS A 473 0.52 9.54 25.21
C LYS A 473 0.02 10.12 26.54
N ARG A 474 -1.17 9.72 26.99
CA ARG A 474 -1.76 10.17 28.26
C ARG A 474 -1.35 9.35 29.48
N LYS A 475 -0.68 8.21 29.26
CA LYS A 475 -0.41 7.19 30.30
C LYS A 475 -1.71 6.75 31.00
N ASP A 476 -2.76 6.54 30.22
CA ASP A 476 -4.10 6.21 30.72
C ASP A 476 -4.38 4.69 30.63
N PRO A 477 -4.38 3.97 31.78
CA PRO A 477 -4.59 2.52 31.78
C PRO A 477 -6.03 2.10 31.45
N GLU A 478 -7.04 2.94 31.70
CA GLU A 478 -8.42 2.63 31.31
C GLU A 478 -8.58 2.71 29.80
N LEU A 479 -7.98 3.74 29.19
CA LEU A 479 -7.97 3.89 27.74
C LEU A 479 -7.19 2.77 27.06
N ALA A 480 -6.10 2.29 27.66
CA ALA A 480 -5.36 1.11 27.17
C ALA A 480 -6.22 -0.16 27.20
N ARG A 481 -6.98 -0.41 28.29
CA ARG A 481 -7.94 -1.53 28.34
C ARG A 481 -9.06 -1.38 27.32
N ARG A 482 -9.52 -0.14 27.08
CA ARG A 482 -10.50 0.15 26.03
C ARG A 482 -9.96 -0.21 24.65
N ALA A 483 -8.73 0.18 24.32
CA ALA A 483 -8.08 -0.19 23.06
C ALA A 483 -7.98 -1.71 22.88
N TRP A 484 -7.57 -2.47 23.90
CA TRP A 484 -7.56 -3.94 23.80
C TRP A 484 -8.96 -4.54 23.63
N LYS A 485 -9.97 -3.99 24.30
CA LYS A 485 -11.37 -4.40 24.10
C LYS A 485 -11.85 -4.10 22.67
N GLU A 486 -11.52 -2.92 22.13
CA GLU A 486 -11.77 -2.56 20.73
C GLU A 486 -11.08 -3.54 19.77
N PHE A 487 -9.81 -3.88 20.03
CA PHE A 487 -9.02 -4.79 19.20
C PHE A 487 -9.57 -6.22 19.19
N THR A 488 -10.07 -6.71 20.32
CA THR A 488 -10.74 -8.03 20.38
C THR A 488 -12.09 -8.06 19.66
N GLY A 489 -12.58 -6.90 19.18
CA GLY A 489 -13.79 -6.77 18.37
C GLY A 489 -15.08 -6.60 19.19
N GLY A 490 -15.02 -6.68 20.52
CA GLY A 490 -16.20 -6.54 21.39
C GLY A 490 -17.35 -7.48 20.95
N ASN A 491 -18.44 -6.90 20.43
CA ASN A 491 -19.61 -7.66 19.94
C ASN A 491 -19.44 -8.24 18.52
N ARG A 492 -18.37 -7.90 17.79
CA ARG A 492 -18.03 -8.42 16.45
C ARG A 492 -16.57 -8.91 16.46
N PRO A 493 -16.28 -10.05 17.11
CA PRO A 493 -14.92 -10.55 17.22
C PRO A 493 -14.33 -10.87 15.84
N TYR A 494 -13.03 -10.63 15.70
CA TYR A 494 -12.29 -11.02 14.50
C TYR A 494 -12.34 -12.55 14.36
N PRO A 495 -12.78 -13.10 13.22
CA PRO A 495 -12.99 -14.54 13.12
C PRO A 495 -11.67 -15.34 13.27
N ALA A 496 -11.80 -16.63 13.58
CA ALA A 496 -10.65 -17.52 13.56
C ALA A 496 -10.08 -17.62 12.14
N PHE A 497 -8.78 -17.36 12.01
CA PHE A 497 -8.04 -17.43 10.76
C PHE A 497 -7.48 -18.84 10.65
N ALA A 498 -8.25 -19.70 10.01
CA ALA A 498 -7.97 -21.11 9.85
C ALA A 498 -8.13 -21.47 8.37
N PRO A 499 -7.04 -21.40 7.57
CA PRO A 499 -7.08 -21.80 6.17
C PRO A 499 -7.59 -23.23 6.00
N LYS A 500 -8.50 -23.43 5.05
CA LYS A 500 -9.09 -24.74 4.73
C LYS A 500 -8.78 -25.12 3.29
N ARG A 501 -8.42 -26.39 3.08
CA ARG A 501 -8.17 -26.92 1.75
C ARG A 501 -9.48 -27.15 1.00
N VAL A 502 -9.58 -26.63 -0.22
CA VAL A 502 -10.65 -26.91 -1.19
C VAL A 502 -10.01 -27.52 -2.45
N ALA A 503 -10.62 -28.57 -2.99
CA ALA A 503 -10.09 -29.33 -4.12
C ALA A 503 -11.22 -30.07 -4.88
N GLY A 504 -10.89 -30.70 -6.01
CA GLY A 504 -11.85 -31.46 -6.80
C GLY A 504 -12.72 -30.55 -7.67
N ALA A 505 -13.98 -30.93 -7.90
CA ALA A 505 -14.86 -30.24 -8.85
C ALA A 505 -15.29 -28.82 -8.45
N ALA A 506 -15.01 -28.39 -7.21
CA ALA A 506 -15.34 -27.05 -6.73
C ALA A 506 -14.36 -25.97 -7.22
N VAL A 507 -13.16 -26.35 -7.66
CA VAL A 507 -12.08 -25.39 -7.99
C VAL A 507 -11.26 -25.85 -9.19
N LEU A 508 -10.71 -24.89 -9.94
CA LEU A 508 -9.82 -25.19 -11.07
C LEU A 508 -8.50 -25.82 -10.58
N ASN A 509 -7.91 -25.28 -9.52
CA ASN A 509 -6.72 -25.81 -8.87
C ASN A 509 -7.02 -25.95 -7.36
N PRO A 510 -6.46 -26.95 -6.67
CA PRO A 510 -6.60 -27.05 -5.22
C PRO A 510 -6.02 -25.83 -4.48
N VAL A 511 -6.80 -25.23 -3.58
CA VAL A 511 -6.45 -24.00 -2.86
C VAL A 511 -6.65 -24.14 -1.35
N ASN A 512 -5.88 -23.37 -0.57
CA ASN A 512 -6.17 -23.13 0.84
C ASN A 512 -6.84 -21.76 0.96
N GLU A 513 -8.05 -21.71 1.50
CA GLU A 513 -8.84 -20.49 1.58
C GLU A 513 -9.24 -20.13 3.01
N VAL A 514 -9.47 -18.84 3.22
CA VAL A 514 -10.18 -18.29 4.38
C VAL A 514 -11.39 -17.54 3.82
N PRO A 515 -12.59 -18.12 3.78
CA PRO A 515 -13.70 -17.61 2.95
C PRO A 515 -14.14 -16.17 3.24
N TRP A 516 -13.92 -15.70 4.46
CA TRP A 516 -14.28 -14.34 4.90
C TRP A 516 -13.14 -13.34 4.72
N VAL A 517 -11.95 -13.76 4.27
CA VAL A 517 -10.76 -12.90 4.24
C VAL A 517 -10.94 -11.70 3.31
N THR A 518 -10.48 -10.56 3.78
CA THR A 518 -10.26 -9.37 2.97
C THR A 518 -8.88 -8.81 3.27
N THR A 519 -8.29 -8.13 2.29
CA THR A 519 -6.99 -7.45 2.46
C THR A 519 -7.12 -6.27 3.40
N ASN A 520 -8.25 -5.58 3.36
CA ASN A 520 -8.59 -4.51 4.29
C ASN A 520 -8.55 -4.98 5.74
N ASP A 521 -9.27 -6.05 6.06
CA ASP A 521 -9.34 -6.56 7.43
C ASP A 521 -8.00 -7.13 7.88
N THR A 522 -7.28 -7.83 7.00
CA THR A 522 -5.96 -8.39 7.32
C THR A 522 -4.93 -7.30 7.61
N ALA A 523 -4.83 -6.30 6.74
CA ALA A 523 -3.88 -5.20 6.89
C ALA A 523 -4.19 -4.36 8.15
N GLN A 524 -5.45 -3.98 8.36
CA GLN A 524 -5.83 -3.17 9.52
C GLN A 524 -5.75 -3.96 10.84
N TRP A 525 -6.08 -5.26 10.84
CA TRP A 525 -5.84 -6.12 12.00
C TRP A 525 -4.35 -6.22 12.30
N GLY A 526 -3.51 -6.44 11.28
CA GLY A 526 -2.06 -6.56 11.43
C GLY A 526 -1.41 -5.29 11.96
N LEU A 527 -1.78 -4.12 11.41
CA LEU A 527 -1.31 -2.83 11.90
C LEU A 527 -1.76 -2.56 13.33
N ALA A 528 -3.02 -2.85 13.67
CA ALA A 528 -3.52 -2.68 15.02
C ALA A 528 -2.82 -3.60 16.02
N ALA A 529 -2.60 -4.88 15.67
CA ALA A 529 -1.85 -5.83 16.48
C ALA A 529 -0.44 -5.32 16.79
N ILE A 530 0.30 -4.91 15.75
CA ILE A 530 1.67 -4.39 15.85
C ILE A 530 1.72 -3.15 16.75
N GLN A 531 0.84 -2.19 16.51
CA GLN A 531 0.85 -0.89 17.18
C GLN A 531 0.35 -1.00 18.62
N ASN A 532 -0.68 -1.79 18.90
CA ASN A 532 -1.17 -2.00 20.25
C ASN A 532 -0.12 -2.71 21.12
N LEU A 533 0.54 -3.75 20.59
CA LEU A 533 1.64 -4.42 21.31
C LEU A 533 2.78 -3.45 21.64
N ALA A 534 3.13 -2.55 20.72
CA ALA A 534 4.21 -1.58 20.92
C ALA A 534 3.87 -0.50 21.95
N LEU A 535 2.64 0.01 21.93
CA LEU A 535 2.23 1.19 22.71
C LEU A 535 1.66 0.83 24.09
N ILE A 536 0.91 -0.27 24.18
CA ILE A 536 0.11 -0.65 25.34
C ILE A 536 0.22 -2.15 25.65
N GLY A 537 1.29 -2.81 25.20
CA GLY A 537 1.51 -4.25 25.43
C GLY A 537 1.44 -4.64 26.91
N ASP A 538 1.86 -3.77 27.82
CA ASP A 538 1.84 -4.01 29.27
C ASP A 538 0.42 -4.06 29.85
N ALA A 539 -0.56 -3.49 29.14
CA ALA A 539 -1.98 -3.55 29.50
C ALA A 539 -2.71 -4.73 28.86
N LEU A 540 -2.03 -5.56 28.05
CA LEU A 540 -2.62 -6.74 27.45
C LEU A 540 -2.96 -7.77 28.54
N PRO A 541 -4.21 -8.26 28.63
CA PRO A 541 -4.57 -9.31 29.58
C PRO A 541 -3.69 -10.55 29.41
N ALA A 542 -3.36 -11.22 30.51
CA ALA A 542 -2.48 -12.39 30.50
C ALA A 542 -3.12 -13.66 29.88
N SER A 543 -4.45 -13.69 29.74
CA SER A 543 -5.24 -14.83 29.25
C SER A 543 -6.46 -14.37 28.47
#